data_AF-A0A1F5V5N3-F1
#
_entry.id   AF-A0A1F5V5N3-F1
#
_cell.length_a   1.000
_cell.length_b   1.000
_cell.length_c   1.000
_cell.angle_alpha   90.00
_cell.angle_beta   90.00
_cell.angle_gamma   90.00
#
_symmetry.space_group_name_H-M   'P 1'
#
loop_
_entity.id
_entity.type
_entity.pdbx_description
1 polymer ?
#
loop_
_entity_poly.entity_id
_entity_poly.type
_entity_poly.pdbx_seq_one_letter_code
_entity_poly.pdbx_strand_id
1 'polypeptide(L)'
;MEENVKLHEEAKRFARLLVSEIKLYNEAQVALGRENKDLFERLKDDIERSRKMYMERVSPKIVSATNYFYEELVKTLAGGDPSALGTDIL
;
A
#
# COMPACT_ATOMS: atom_id res chain seq x y z
N MET A 1 3.24 15.56 20.81
CA MET A 1 3.71 14.63 21.87
C MET A 1 4.41 13.46 21.20
N GLU A 2 5.55 13.03 21.72
CA GLU A 2 6.46 12.03 21.13
C GLU A 2 5.78 10.69 20.77
N GLU A 3 4.74 10.30 21.51
CA GLU A 3 3.91 9.12 21.24
C GLU A 3 3.21 9.17 19.88
N ASN A 4 2.69 10.33 19.49
CA ASN A 4 2.03 10.48 18.19
C ASN A 4 3.04 10.26 17.04
N VAL A 5 4.26 10.79 17.17
CA VAL A 5 5.34 10.56 16.20
C VAL A 5 5.67 9.07 16.07
N LYS A 6 5.74 8.34 17.19
CA LYS A 6 5.99 6.89 17.19
C LYS A 6 4.88 6.13 16.45
N LEU A 7 3.61 6.47 16.69
CA LEU A 7 2.48 5.85 15.98
C LEU A 7 2.55 6.07 14.46
N HIS A 8 2.92 7.28 14.01
CA HIS A 8 3.11 7.56 12.59
C HIS A 8 4.28 6.75 11.98
N GLU A 9 5.41 6.65 12.69
CA GLU A 9 6.56 5.88 12.22
C GLU A 9 6.30 4.37 12.15
N GLU A 10 5.62 3.81 13.15
CA GLU A 10 5.19 2.41 13.15
C GLU A 10 4.24 2.11 11.99
N ALA A 11 3.26 2.99 11.77
CA ALA A 11 2.33 2.87 10.65
C ALA A 11 3.08 2.87 9.30
N LYS A 12 3.99 3.80 9.06
CA LYS A 12 4.79 3.85 7.83
C LYS A 12 5.68 2.62 7.66
N ARG A 13 6.30 2.12 8.73
CA ARG A 13 7.12 0.89 8.68
C ARG A 13 6.27 -0.32 8.31
N PHE A 14 5.08 -0.42 8.87
CA PHE A 14 4.21 -1.56 8.60
C PHE A 14 3.62 -1.53 7.18
N ALA A 15 3.23 -0.36 6.68
CA ALA A 15 2.86 -0.19 5.27
C ALA A 15 4.00 -0.62 4.33
N ARG A 16 5.24 -0.16 4.59
CA ARG A 16 6.44 -0.57 3.84
C ARG A 16 6.64 -2.07 3.81
N LEU A 17 6.53 -2.73 4.97
CA LEU A 17 6.67 -4.18 5.06
C LEU A 17 5.65 -4.89 4.17
N LEU A 18 4.37 -4.63 4.39
CA LEU A 18 3.28 -5.32 3.70
C LEU A 18 3.34 -5.12 2.17
N VAL A 19 3.60 -3.89 1.72
CA VAL A 19 3.67 -3.60 0.28
C VAL A 19 4.94 -4.19 -0.35
N SER A 20 6.05 -4.25 0.38
CA SER A 20 7.27 -4.90 -0.10
C SER A 20 7.09 -6.41 -0.26
N GLU A 21 6.33 -7.06 0.62
CA GLU A 21 5.98 -8.48 0.49
C GLU A 21 5.12 -8.73 -0.75
N ILE A 22 4.10 -7.91 -1.01
CA ILE A 22 3.31 -8.00 -2.25
C ILE A 22 4.24 -7.95 -3.47
N LYS A 23 5.15 -6.98 -3.51
CA LYS A 23 6.10 -6.83 -4.61
C LYS A 23 7.01 -8.06 -4.75
N LEU A 24 7.59 -8.52 -3.64
CA LEU A 24 8.53 -9.65 -3.62
C LEU A 24 7.91 -10.92 -4.19
N TYR A 25 6.65 -11.21 -3.84
CA TYR A 25 5.97 -12.42 -4.30
C TYR A 25 5.34 -12.29 -5.69
N ASN A 26 5.12 -11.06 -6.16
CA ASN A 26 4.38 -10.78 -7.41
C ASN A 26 5.17 -9.94 -8.42
N GLU A 27 6.52 -10.01 -8.45
CA GLU A 27 7.34 -9.10 -9.29
C GLU A 27 6.91 -9.05 -10.76
N ALA A 28 6.64 -10.21 -11.37
CA ALA A 28 6.18 -10.28 -12.76
C ALA A 28 4.81 -9.62 -12.96
N GLN A 29 3.88 -9.81 -12.02
CA GLN A 29 2.56 -9.18 -12.09
C GLN A 29 2.65 -7.67 -11.83
N VAL A 30 3.56 -7.22 -10.96
CA VAL A 30 3.81 -5.78 -10.75
C VAL A 30 4.36 -5.14 -12.03
N ALA A 31 5.30 -5.79 -12.72
CA ALA A 31 5.82 -5.29 -13.98
C ALA A 31 4.71 -5.14 -15.03
N LEU A 32 3.95 -6.22 -15.28
CA LEU A 32 2.82 -6.21 -16.21
C LEU A 32 1.75 -5.19 -15.82
N GLY A 33 1.46 -5.05 -14.53
CA GLY A 33 0.44 -4.12 -14.07
C GLY A 33 0.83 -2.66 -14.21
N ARG A 34 2.13 -2.33 -14.15
CA ARG A 34 2.60 -0.97 -14.49
C ARG A 34 2.44 -0.67 -15.97
N GLU A 35 2.74 -1.64 -16.83
CA GLU A 35 2.61 -1.49 -18.28
C GLU A 35 1.14 -1.30 -18.68
N ASN A 36 0.25 -2.12 -18.12
CA ASN A 36 -1.18 -2.11 -18.43
C ASN A 36 -2.00 -1.10 -17.61
N LYS A 37 -1.39 -0.52 -16.57
CA LYS A 37 -2.05 0.38 -15.60
C LYS A 37 -3.24 -0.27 -14.91
N ASP A 38 -3.06 -1.49 -14.42
CA ASP A 38 -4.12 -2.31 -13.80
C ASP A 38 -3.72 -2.92 -12.44
N LEU A 39 -2.72 -2.36 -11.73
CA LEU A 39 -2.18 -2.98 -10.51
C LEU A 39 -3.23 -3.27 -9.43
N PHE A 40 -4.23 -2.39 -9.23
CA PHE A 40 -5.26 -2.65 -8.22
C PHE A 40 -6.09 -3.89 -8.56
N GLU A 41 -6.54 -4.03 -9.81
CA GLU A 41 -7.32 -5.18 -10.25
C GLU A 41 -6.47 -6.44 -10.23
N ARG A 42 -5.27 -6.36 -10.81
CA ARG A 42 -4.34 -7.49 -10.96
C ARG A 42 -3.90 -8.09 -9.63
N LEU A 43 -3.66 -7.24 -8.62
CA LEU A 43 -3.15 -7.63 -7.30
C LEU A 43 -4.21 -7.45 -6.21
N LYS A 44 -5.49 -7.45 -6.59
CA LYS A 44 -6.61 -7.11 -5.70
C LYS A 44 -6.58 -7.87 -4.39
N ASP A 45 -6.51 -9.20 -4.46
CA ASP A 45 -6.57 -10.06 -3.28
C ASP A 45 -5.41 -9.82 -2.30
N ASP A 46 -4.20 -9.58 -2.83
CA ASP A 46 -3.01 -9.28 -2.03
C ASP A 46 -3.09 -7.89 -1.39
N ILE A 47 -3.53 -6.89 -2.17
CA ILE A 47 -3.68 -5.52 -1.72
C ILE A 47 -4.77 -5.42 -0.64
N GLU A 48 -5.93 -6.05 -0.84
CA GLU A 48 -7.03 -6.04 0.12
C GLU A 48 -6.66 -6.77 1.42
N ARG A 49 -5.99 -7.92 1.31
CA ARG A 49 -5.51 -8.67 2.48
C ARG A 49 -4.50 -7.87 3.30
N SER A 50 -3.49 -7.31 2.65
CA SER A 50 -2.49 -6.47 3.33
C SER A 50 -3.09 -5.18 3.88
N ARG A 51 -4.04 -4.55 3.17
CA ARG A 51 -4.77 -3.37 3.68
C ARG A 51 -5.55 -3.72 4.95
N LYS A 52 -6.22 -4.87 4.98
CA LYS A 52 -6.93 -5.34 6.18
C LYS A 52 -5.97 -5.53 7.37
N MET A 53 -4.84 -6.22 7.15
CA MET A 53 -3.82 -6.39 8.20
C MET A 53 -3.28 -5.04 8.71
N TYR A 54 -3.05 -4.09 7.79
CA TYR A 54 -2.65 -2.74 8.14
C TYR A 54 -3.68 -2.06 9.05
N MET A 55 -4.96 -2.09 8.68
CA MET A 55 -6.04 -1.47 9.44
C MET A 55 -6.26 -2.13 10.82
N GLU A 56 -6.04 -3.43 10.95
CA GLU A 56 -6.16 -4.16 12.22
C GLU A 56 -5.01 -3.84 13.19
N ARG A 57 -3.80 -3.58 12.68
CA ARG A 57 -2.62 -3.34 13.51
C ARG A 57 -2.39 -1.87 13.85
N VAL A 58 -2.67 -0.97 12.92
CA VAL A 58 -2.37 0.46 13.08
C VAL A 58 -3.49 1.15 13.86
N SER A 59 -3.11 2.08 14.73
CA SER A 59 -4.06 2.86 15.53
C SER A 59 -5.16 3.47 14.64
N PRO A 60 -6.46 3.32 14.99
CA PRO A 60 -7.56 3.89 14.21
C PRO A 60 -7.44 5.40 13.97
N LYS A 61 -6.83 6.15 14.90
CA LYS A 61 -6.57 7.59 14.74
C LYS A 61 -5.59 7.90 13.61
N ILE A 62 -4.63 7.02 13.34
CA ILE A 62 -3.68 7.16 12.23
C ILE A 62 -4.35 6.74 10.93
N VAL A 63 -5.06 5.61 10.94
CA VAL A 63 -5.79 5.11 9.76
C VAL A 63 -6.82 6.13 9.26
N SER A 64 -7.55 6.80 10.15
CA SER A 64 -8.55 7.80 9.75
C SER A 64 -7.97 9.14 9.29
N ALA A 65 -6.71 9.44 9.64
CA ALA A 65 -6.08 10.74 9.39
C ALA A 65 -5.02 10.70 8.27
N THR A 66 -4.65 9.51 7.76
CA THR A 66 -3.52 9.33 6.85
C THR A 66 -3.80 8.28 5.79
N ASN A 67 -3.00 8.30 4.72
CA ASN A 67 -3.09 7.35 3.61
C ASN A 67 -1.80 6.53 3.42
N TYR A 68 -1.03 6.26 4.48
CA TYR A 68 0.31 5.67 4.35
C TYR A 68 0.37 4.34 3.60
N PHE A 69 -0.67 3.50 3.72
CA PHE A 69 -0.73 2.27 2.94
C PHE A 69 -0.84 2.55 1.44
N TYR A 70 -1.70 3.50 1.04
CA TYR A 70 -1.84 3.93 -0.35
C TYR A 70 -0.59 4.63 -0.88
N GLU A 71 0.00 5.53 -0.08
CA GLU A 71 1.26 6.21 -0.44
C GLU A 71 2.36 5.18 -0.74
N GLU A 72 2.41 4.10 0.03
CA GLU A 72 3.38 3.04 -0.18
C GLU A 72 3.03 2.15 -1.39
N LEU A 73 1.75 1.88 -1.68
CA LEU A 73 1.34 1.24 -2.93
C LEU A 73 1.84 2.04 -4.15
N VAL A 74 1.63 3.36 -4.16
CA VAL A 74 2.12 4.24 -5.22
C VAL A 74 3.64 4.17 -5.32
N LYS A 75 4.33 4.36 -4.19
CA LYS A 75 5.79 4.42 -4.16
C LYS A 75 6.44 3.11 -4.61
N THR A 76 5.96 1.98 -4.10
CA THR A 76 6.65 0.69 -4.23
C THR A 76 6.07 -0.18 -5.34
N LEU A 77 4.73 -0.29 -5.45
CA LEU A 77 4.11 -1.07 -6.54
C LEU A 77 3.96 -0.24 -7.79
N ALA A 78 3.49 1.01 -7.71
CA ALA A 78 3.25 1.85 -8.89
C ALA A 78 4.52 2.59 -9.38
N GLY A 79 5.66 2.43 -8.69
CA GLY A 79 6.92 3.05 -9.09
C GLY A 79 6.91 4.58 -9.00
N GLY A 80 6.03 5.15 -8.18
CA GLY A 80 5.84 6.59 -8.03
C GLY A 80 4.79 7.20 -8.96
N ASP A 81 4.21 6.43 -9.90
CA ASP A 81 3.12 6.88 -10.77
C ASP A 81 1.78 6.31 -10.30
N PRO A 82 0.90 7.11 -9.66
CA PRO A 82 -0.43 6.65 -9.26
C PRO A 82 -1.28 6.14 -10.42
N SER A 83 -1.03 6.59 -11.66
CA SER A 83 -1.82 6.15 -12.83
C SER A 83 -1.61 4.67 -13.13
N ALA A 84 -0.49 4.07 -12.71
CA ALA A 84 -0.24 2.65 -12.85
C ALA A 84 -1.12 1.78 -11.93
N LEU A 85 -1.78 2.38 -10.94
CA LEU A 85 -2.75 1.68 -10.10
C LEU A 85 -4.05 1.34 -10.85
N GLY A 86 -4.36 2.10 -11.91
CA GLY A 86 -5.60 1.98 -12.69
C GLY A 86 -6.67 3.00 -12.29
N THR A 87 -7.71 3.08 -13.12
CA THR A 87 -8.76 4.10 -13.03
C THR A 87 -9.90 3.77 -12.06
N ASP A 88 -9.97 2.55 -11.52
CA ASP A 88 -10.98 2.14 -10.53
C ASP A 88 -10.52 2.46 -9.10
N ILE A 89 -10.32 3.75 -8.83
CA ILE A 89 -10.23 4.28 -7.46
C ILE A 89 -11.52 5.07 -7.20
N LEU A 90 -12.61 4.35 -6.95
CA LEU A 90 -13.84 4.88 -6.35
C LEU A 90 -13.93 4.45 -4.88
#